data_AF-A0A388Q2K8-F1
#
_entry.id   AF-A0A388Q2K8-F1
#
_cell.length_a   1.000
_cell.length_b   1.000
_cell.length_c   1.000
_cell.angle_alpha   90.00
_cell.angle_beta   90.00
_cell.angle_gamma   90.00
#
_symmetry.space_group_name_H-M   'P 1'
#
loop_
_entity.id
_entity.type
_entity.pdbx_description
1 polymer ?
#
loop_
_entity_poly.entity_id
_entity_poly.type
_entity_poly.pdbx_seq_one_letter_code
_entity_poly.pdbx_strand_id
1 'polypeptide(L)'
;MGKLKEHFYQTAIKAADEIKQIVKEHGDTVVDTVTLSQVYQGMRGIVGLVTETSLLDANEGIRFRGFSIPELIEKLPHVEGGSQPCRKACFI
;
A
#
# COMPACT_ATOMS: atom_id res chain seq x y z
N MET A 1 22.94 9.41 9.02
CA MET A 1 21.53 9.09 8.73
C MET A 1 21.23 7.71 9.32
N GLY A 2 20.11 7.48 10.02
CA GLY A 2 19.80 6.12 10.53
C GLY A 2 19.64 5.11 9.40
N LYS A 3 20.04 3.84 9.61
CA LYS A 3 20.03 2.77 8.58
C LYS A 3 18.71 2.65 7.83
N LEU A 4 17.59 2.80 8.53
CA LEU A 4 16.23 2.74 7.95
C LEU A 4 15.97 3.88 6.96
N LYS A 5 16.43 5.10 7.27
CA LYS A 5 16.22 6.28 6.42
C LYS A 5 17.02 6.18 5.12
N GLU A 6 18.20 5.57 5.16
CA GLU A 6 18.98 5.28 3.95
C GLU A 6 18.30 4.22 3.08
N HIS A 7 17.86 3.11 3.67
CA HIS A 7 17.12 2.07 2.95
C HIS A 7 15.83 2.61 2.30
N PHE A 8 15.09 3.44 3.04
CA PHE A 8 13.91 4.12 2.51
C PHE A 8 14.26 5.02 1.32
N TYR A 9 15.34 5.81 1.42
CA TYR A 9 15.76 6.71 0.33
C TYR A 9 16.07 5.93 -0.96
N GLN A 10 16.82 4.84 -0.87
CA GLN A 10 17.14 4.00 -2.03
C GLN A 10 15.89 3.37 -2.67
N THR A 11 14.93 2.94 -1.84
CA THR A 11 13.67 2.35 -2.33
C THR A 11 12.76 3.42 -2.95
N ALA A 12 12.68 4.60 -2.33
CA ALA A 12 11.84 5.70 -2.78
C ALA A 12 12.27 6.23 -4.15
N ILE A 13 13.57 6.31 -4.44
CA ILE A 13 14.06 6.73 -5.77
C ILE A 13 13.59 5.76 -6.84
N LYS A 14 13.74 4.44 -6.62
CA LYS A 14 13.31 3.42 -7.58
C LYS A 14 11.81 3.50 -7.85
N ALA A 15 11.01 3.58 -6.78
CA ALA A 15 9.56 3.73 -6.91
C ALA A 15 9.17 5.03 -7.65
N ALA A 16 9.88 6.13 -7.41
CA ALA A 16 9.63 7.40 -8.10
C ALA A 16 9.90 7.29 -9.61
N ASP A 17 10.93 6.55 -10.02
CA ASP A 17 11.24 6.33 -11.42
C ASP A 17 10.26 5.35 -12.09
N GLU A 18 9.83 4.30 -11.39
CA GLU A 18 8.75 3.40 -11.85
C GLU A 18 7.44 4.17 -12.07
N ILE A 19 7.05 5.05 -11.15
CA ILE A 19 5.84 5.89 -11.29
C ILE A 19 5.95 6.79 -12.53
N LYS A 20 7.11 7.42 -12.75
CA LYS A 20 7.32 8.25 -13.97
C LYS A 20 7.17 7.43 -15.24
N GLN A 21 7.66 6.19 -15.25
CA GLN A 21 7.54 5.30 -16.39
C GLN A 21 6.08 4.90 -16.64
N ILE A 22 5.35 4.51 -15.58
CA ILE A 22 3.92 4.17 -15.68
C ILE A 22 3.11 5.34 -16.21
N VAL A 23 3.32 6.55 -15.68
CA VAL A 23 2.61 7.76 -16.15
C VAL A 23 2.97 8.07 -17.61
N LYS A 24 4.23 7.85 -18.02
CA LYS A 24 4.65 8.06 -19.41
C LYS A 24 4.03 7.05 -20.38
N GLU A 25 3.86 5.80 -19.95
CA GLU A 25 3.34 4.71 -20.80
C GLU A 25 1.81 4.64 -20.81
N HIS A 26 1.18 4.93 -19.67
CA HIS A 26 -0.25 4.68 -19.43
C HIS A 26 -1.03 5.93 -18.99
N GLY A 27 -0.46 7.13 -19.10
CA GLY A 27 -1.06 8.37 -18.59
C GLY A 27 -2.46 8.69 -19.10
N ASP A 28 -2.80 8.28 -20.33
CA ASP A 28 -4.12 8.50 -20.94
C ASP A 28 -5.09 7.32 -20.71
N THR A 29 -4.71 6.32 -19.91
CA THR A 29 -5.54 5.15 -19.65
C THR A 29 -6.72 5.54 -18.77
N VAL A 30 -7.94 5.31 -19.25
CA VAL A 30 -9.16 5.52 -18.47
C VAL A 30 -9.24 4.45 -17.37
N VAL A 31 -9.03 4.87 -16.12
CA VAL A 31 -9.08 4.02 -14.92
C VAL A 31 -10.50 3.80 -14.40
N ASP A 32 -11.39 4.77 -14.59
CA ASP A 32 -12.78 4.69 -14.13
C ASP A 32 -13.69 5.65 -14.90
N THR A 33 -14.98 5.35 -14.98
CA THR A 33 -16.00 6.22 -15.58
C THR A 33 -16.93 6.76 -14.50
N VAL A 34 -16.89 8.07 -14.27
CA VAL A 34 -17.64 8.71 -13.18
C VAL A 34 -19.04 9.11 -13.62
N THR A 35 -20.05 8.69 -12.86
CA THR A 35 -21.45 9.09 -13.03
C THR A 35 -21.86 10.23 -12.08
N LEU A 36 -22.87 11.01 -12.46
CA LEU A 36 -23.37 12.12 -11.64
C LEU A 36 -23.82 11.67 -10.24
N SER A 37 -24.42 10.48 -10.12
CA SER A 37 -24.82 9.89 -8.84
C SER A 37 -23.64 9.62 -7.91
N GLN A 38 -22.50 9.16 -8.43
CA GLN A 38 -21.32 8.89 -7.60
C GLN A 38 -20.70 10.18 -7.05
N VAL A 39 -20.80 11.29 -7.80
CA VAL A 39 -20.37 12.61 -7.32
C VAL A 39 -21.21 13.06 -6.12
N TYR A 40 -22.55 12.97 -6.22
CA TYR A 40 -23.43 13.35 -5.11
C TYR A 40 -23.40 12.38 -3.92
N GLN A 41 -23.02 11.11 -4.13
CA GLN A 41 -22.92 10.09 -3.08
C GLN A 41 -21.54 10.05 -2.41
N GLY A 42 -20.68 11.04 -2.64
CA GLY A 42 -19.38 11.14 -1.98
C GLY A 42 -18.32 10.18 -2.55
N MET A 43 -18.22 10.09 -3.88
CA MET A 43 -17.21 9.30 -4.60
C MET A 43 -17.27 7.79 -4.30
N ARG A 44 -18.45 7.28 -3.96
CA ARG A 44 -18.63 5.86 -3.65
C ARG A 44 -18.28 5.00 -4.87
N GLY A 45 -17.24 4.19 -4.72
CA GLY A 45 -16.77 3.28 -5.78
C GLY A 45 -15.95 3.96 -6.88
N ILE A 46 -15.57 5.23 -6.72
CA ILE A 46 -14.64 5.90 -7.64
C ILE A 46 -13.21 5.62 -7.22
N VAL A 47 -12.37 5.19 -8.15
CA VAL A 47 -10.91 5.11 -7.93
C VAL A 47 -10.32 6.53 -8.00
N GLY A 48 -10.20 7.18 -6.84
CA GLY A 48 -9.76 8.59 -6.75
C GLY A 48 -8.32 8.80 -6.26
N LEU A 49 -7.70 7.80 -5.64
CA LEU A 49 -6.33 7.92 -5.12
C LEU A 49 -5.55 6.61 -5.25
N VAL A 50 -4.23 6.75 -5.40
CA VAL A 50 -3.28 5.64 -5.37
C VAL A 50 -2.83 5.43 -3.92
N THR A 51 -2.92 4.18 -3.44
CA THR A 51 -2.53 3.82 -2.06
C THR A 51 -1.64 2.57 -2.08
N GLU A 52 -0.34 2.76 -1.86
CA GLU A 52 0.66 1.68 -2.00
C GLU A 52 0.86 0.82 -0.73
N THR A 53 0.40 1.30 0.43
CA THR A 53 0.69 0.68 1.73
C THR A 53 -0.14 -0.57 1.99
N SER A 54 -1.40 -0.56 1.54
CA SER A 54 -2.34 -1.63 1.83
C SER A 54 -3.42 -1.71 0.76
N LEU A 55 -3.84 -2.94 0.46
CA LEU A 55 -4.94 -3.23 -0.44
C LEU A 55 -5.96 -4.11 0.28
N LEU A 56 -7.24 -3.86 0.06
CA LEU A 56 -8.31 -4.72 0.56
C LEU A 56 -8.62 -5.80 -0.49
N ASP A 57 -8.29 -7.05 -0.15
CA ASP A 57 -8.69 -8.22 -0.91
C ASP A 57 -10.10 -8.66 -0.49
N ALA A 58 -10.96 -8.99 -1.45
CA ALA A 58 -12.34 -9.40 -1.17
C ALA A 58 -12.44 -10.74 -0.42
N ASN A 59 -11.46 -11.64 -0.57
CA ASN A 59 -11.47 -12.97 0.03
C ASN A 59 -10.64 -13.03 1.32
N GLU A 60 -9.45 -12.41 1.31
CA GLU A 60 -8.49 -12.52 2.41
C GLU A 60 -8.48 -11.29 3.34
N GLY A 61 -9.22 -10.24 3.00
CA GLY A 61 -9.26 -9.01 3.75
C GLY A 61 -8.05 -8.11 3.48
N ILE A 62 -7.64 -7.31 4.47
CA ILE A 62 -6.60 -6.30 4.26
C ILE A 62 -5.21 -6.96 4.15
N ARG A 63 -4.49 -6.60 3.09
CA ARG A 63 -3.08 -6.97 2.87
C ARG A 63 -2.20 -5.74 3.09
N PHE A 64 -1.12 -5.89 3.85
CA PHE A 64 -0.10 -4.85 4.00
C PHE A 64 1.11 -5.20 3.14
N ARG A 65 1.42 -4.34 2.15
CA ARG A 65 2.51 -4.58 1.18
C ARG A 65 2.49 -5.98 0.55
N GLY A 66 1.30 -6.54 0.33
CA GLY A 66 1.09 -7.88 -0.24
C GLY A 66 0.91 -9.02 0.77
N PHE A 67 1.23 -8.83 2.05
CA PHE A 67 1.08 -9.85 3.08
C PHE A 67 -0.28 -9.76 3.77
N SER A 68 -0.94 -10.89 3.94
CA SER A 68 -2.12 -11.03 4.79
C SER A 68 -1.75 -10.92 6.27
N ILE A 69 -2.74 -10.64 7.13
CA ILE A 69 -2.51 -10.56 8.59
C ILE A 69 -1.89 -11.85 9.17
N PRO A 70 -2.35 -13.06 8.81
CA PRO A 70 -1.71 -14.29 9.30
C PRO A 70 -0.23 -14.40 8.92
N GLU A 71 0.12 -14.07 7.68
CA GLU A 71 1.51 -14.11 7.21
C GLU A 71 2.40 -13.07 7.93
N LEU A 72 1.84 -11.92 8.29
CA LEU A 72 2.55 -10.90 9.06
C LEU A 72 2.80 -11.35 10.49
N ILE A 73 1.85 -12.05 11.12
CA ILE A 73 2.06 -12.62 12.44
C ILE A 73 3.23 -13.59 12.41
N GLU A 74 3.32 -14.45 11.39
CA GLU A 74 4.43 -15.42 11.29
C GLU A 74 5.79 -14.77 10.97
N LYS A 75 5.80 -13.76 10.08
CA LYS A 75 7.05 -13.17 9.58
C LYS A 75 7.61 -12.06 10.47
N LEU A 76 6.77 -11.35 11.21
CA LEU A 76 7.22 -10.22 12.00
C LEU A 76 7.86 -10.66 13.32
N PRO A 77 8.94 -9.99 13.75
CA PRO A 77 9.55 -10.25 15.05
C PRO A 77 8.57 -9.98 16.18
N HIS A 78 8.49 -10.96 17.08
CA HIS A 78 7.73 -10.87 18.31
C HIS A 78 8.56 -10.20 19.40
N VAL A 79 7.89 -9.60 20.37
CA VAL A 79 8.54 -9.16 21.60
C VAL A 79 8.80 -10.39 22.47
N GLU A 80 9.94 -10.46 23.16
CA GLU A 80 10.23 -11.54 24.10
C GLU A 80 9.07 -11.70 25.11
N GLY A 81 8.44 -12.88 25.14
CA GLY A 81 7.29 -13.18 25.99
C GLY A 81 5.92 -12.71 25.49
N GLY A 82 5.83 -12.11 24.30
CA GLY A 82 4.58 -11.64 23.70
C GLY A 82 4.05 -12.57 22.61
N SER A 83 2.73 -12.80 22.59
CA SER A 83 2.03 -13.62 21.57
C SER A 83 1.59 -12.83 20.34
N GLN A 84 1.93 -11.54 20.25
CA GLN A 84 1.54 -10.66 19.15
C GLN A 84 2.77 -10.04 18.47
N PRO A 85 2.72 -9.80 17.15
CA PRO A 85 3.81 -9.16 16.44
C PRO A 85 4.04 -7.74 16.95
N CYS A 86 5.31 -7.33 17.01
CA CYS A 86 5.67 -6.01 17.50
C CYS A 86 5.11 -4.92 16.56
N ARG A 87 4.38 -3.93 17.09
CA ARG A 87 3.80 -2.82 16.29
C ARG A 87 4.85 -2.06 15.47
N LYS A 88 6.09 -1.95 15.97
CA LYS A 88 7.21 -1.31 15.26
C LYS A 88 7.60 -2.07 14.00
N ALA A 89 7.44 -3.39 14.00
CA ALA A 89 7.81 -4.24 12.87
C ALA A 89 6.83 -4.09 11.70
N CYS A 90 5.58 -3.68 11.95
CA CYS A 90 4.61 -3.42 10.90
C CYS A 90 4.83 -2.08 10.17
N PHE A 91 5.68 -1.20 10.70
CA PHE A 91 6.00 0.12 10.13
C PHE A 91 7.26 0.10 9.24
N ILE A 92 8.13 -0.89 9.45
CA ILE A 92 9.46 -1.00 8.82
C ILE A 92 9.34 -1.82 7.55
#